data_AF-A0A7K0JZW9-F1
#
_entry.id   AF-A0A7K0JZW9-F1
#
_cell.length_a   1.000
_cell.length_b   1.000
_cell.length_c   1.000
_cell.angle_alpha   90.00
_cell.angle_beta   90.00
_cell.angle_gamma   90.00
#
_symmetry.space_group_name_H-M   'P 1'
#
loop_
_entity.id
_entity.type
_entity.pdbx_description
1 polymer ?
#
loop_
_entity_poly.entity_id
_entity_poly.type
_entity_poly.pdbx_seq_one_letter_code
_entity_poly.pdbx_strand_id
1 'polypeptide(L)'
;MDFLLDASLARETLEQEVSIKAGELIGELHAALSRQYLDPDSVEESHALNVLCVRLVFCLYAEDAGLFGKDAFLGYLSGFEAGQMRSALLDLFKVLDTPVEARDPYLSDTLKAFPYANGGLFAGEFQIPQFTAELKTLLVERTARDTDWSRISPTIFGGIFESTLNPETRRSGGMHYTDPVNIHKVIDPLFLDDLKAELEAILNDTTLTPRQKTNRLTAFQDKLASQRYLDTFRTDWIQTYDCLKVAA
;
A
#
# COMPACT_ATOMS: atom_id res chain seq x y z
N MET A 1 -11.87 1.42 32.40
CA MET A 1 -12.10 1.97 31.04
C MET A 1 -10.91 2.78 30.55
N ASP A 2 -10.02 3.29 31.41
CA ASP A 2 -8.80 4.04 31.00
C ASP A 2 -7.70 3.20 30.33
N PHE A 3 -7.47 1.95 30.76
CA PHE A 3 -6.36 1.14 30.24
C PHE A 3 -6.43 0.84 28.73
N LEU A 4 -7.63 0.73 28.16
CA LEU A 4 -7.82 0.50 26.72
C LEU A 4 -7.64 1.78 25.90
N LEU A 5 -7.93 2.94 26.48
CA LEU A 5 -7.71 4.25 25.85
C LEU A 5 -6.21 4.58 25.83
N ASP A 6 -5.49 4.31 26.92
CA ASP A 6 -4.03 4.51 26.99
C ASP A 6 -3.27 3.56 26.05
N ALA A 7 -3.68 2.29 25.95
CA ALA A 7 -3.07 1.33 25.03
C ALA A 7 -3.34 1.68 23.56
N SER A 8 -4.53 2.19 23.24
CA SER A 8 -4.87 2.67 21.90
C SER A 8 -4.06 3.90 21.51
N LEU A 9 -3.95 4.87 22.42
CA LEU A 9 -3.19 6.12 22.20
C LEU A 9 -1.68 5.85 22.06
N ALA A 10 -1.13 4.97 22.88
CA ALA A 10 0.27 4.55 22.79
C ALA A 10 0.57 3.83 21.47
N ARG A 11 -0.36 2.97 20.99
CA ARG A 11 -0.24 2.31 19.70
C ARG A 11 -0.30 3.32 18.54
N GLU A 12 -1.25 4.25 18.58
CA GLU A 12 -1.41 5.28 17.55
C GLU A 12 -0.20 6.22 17.47
N THR A 13 0.39 6.59 18.62
CA THR A 13 1.62 7.38 18.66
C THR A 13 2.80 6.62 18.05
N LEU A 14 2.93 5.33 18.37
CA LEU A 14 3.98 4.48 17.80
C LEU A 14 3.82 4.27 16.29
N GLU A 15 2.59 4.04 15.82
CA GLU A 15 2.25 3.93 14.40
C GLU A 15 2.60 5.23 13.67
N GLN A 16 2.31 6.40 14.26
CA GLN A 16 2.69 7.71 13.69
C GLN A 16 4.21 7.87 13.59
N GLU A 17 4.97 7.57 14.65
CA GLU A 17 6.43 7.69 14.63
C GLU A 17 7.10 6.78 13.60
N VAL A 18 6.64 5.52 13.49
CA VAL A 18 7.12 4.57 12.49
C VAL A 18 6.75 5.03 11.09
N SER A 19 5.53 5.55 10.91
CA SER A 19 5.07 6.07 9.62
C SER A 19 5.91 7.26 9.16
N ILE A 20 6.22 8.23 10.03
CA ILE A 20 7.05 9.39 9.67
C ILE A 20 8.42 8.94 9.14
N LYS A 21 9.10 8.04 9.87
CA LYS A 21 10.41 7.51 9.46
C LYS A 21 10.34 6.74 8.13
N ALA A 22 9.30 5.93 7.95
CA ALA A 22 9.08 5.24 6.68
C ALA A 22 8.85 6.24 5.53
N GLY A 23 8.13 7.33 5.78
CA GLY A 23 7.94 8.42 4.83
C GLY A 23 9.25 9.07 4.39
N GLU A 24 10.15 9.35 5.33
CA GLU A 24 11.49 9.86 5.04
C GLU A 24 12.31 8.89 4.18
N LEU A 25 12.30 7.60 4.53
CA LEU A 25 13.01 6.56 3.76
C LEU A 25 12.49 6.43 2.33
N ILE A 26 11.16 6.49 2.12
CA ILE A 26 10.59 6.46 0.77
C ILE A 26 10.89 7.74 0.01
N GLY A 27 10.90 8.91 0.68
CA GLY A 27 11.34 10.17 0.08
C GLY A 27 12.79 10.10 -0.39
N GLU A 28 13.69 9.54 0.43
CA GLU A 28 15.08 9.28 0.05
C GLU A 28 15.18 8.31 -1.14
N LEU A 29 14.42 7.21 -1.11
CA LEU A 29 14.40 6.19 -2.16
C LEU A 29 13.91 6.77 -3.49
N HIS A 30 12.83 7.55 -3.45
CA HIS A 30 12.27 8.26 -4.61
C HIS A 30 13.30 9.22 -5.20
N ALA A 31 13.91 10.07 -4.37
CA ALA A 31 14.94 11.00 -4.83
C ALA A 31 16.18 10.29 -5.40
N ALA A 32 16.57 9.14 -4.83
CA ALA A 32 17.69 8.35 -5.33
C ALA A 32 17.37 7.67 -6.67
N LEU A 33 16.16 7.10 -6.81
CA LEU A 33 15.66 6.52 -8.06
C LEU A 33 15.49 7.57 -9.16
N SER A 34 14.95 8.74 -8.83
CA SER A 34 14.75 9.86 -9.77
C SER A 34 16.04 10.22 -10.51
N ARG A 35 17.19 10.22 -9.83
CA ARG A 35 18.51 10.51 -10.44
C ARG A 35 18.98 9.45 -11.44
N GLN A 36 18.35 8.27 -11.47
CA GLN A 36 18.70 7.18 -12.39
C GLN A 36 17.85 7.17 -13.66
N TYR A 37 16.77 7.94 -13.69
CA TYR A 37 15.93 8.17 -14.87
C TYR A 37 16.60 9.18 -15.82
N LEU A 38 16.26 9.11 -17.12
CA LEU A 38 16.89 9.96 -18.14
C LEU A 38 16.31 11.37 -18.15
N ASP A 39 15.00 11.47 -17.96
CA ASP A 39 14.22 12.70 -17.87
C ASP A 39 13.16 12.57 -16.75
N PRO A 40 13.57 12.63 -15.48
CA PRO A 40 12.67 12.42 -14.33
C PRO A 40 11.56 13.47 -14.19
N ASP A 41 11.70 14.63 -14.86
CA ASP A 41 10.68 15.68 -14.88
C ASP A 41 9.62 15.45 -15.98
N SER A 42 9.86 14.50 -16.89
CA SER A 42 8.85 14.09 -17.86
C SER A 42 7.64 13.47 -17.17
N VAL A 43 6.47 13.73 -17.75
CA VAL A 43 5.17 13.20 -17.27
C VAL A 43 5.19 11.68 -17.19
N GLU A 44 5.84 11.01 -18.14
CA GLU A 44 5.91 9.55 -18.24
C GLU A 44 6.86 8.95 -17.19
N GLU A 45 8.12 9.41 -17.10
CA GLU A 45 9.07 8.83 -16.15
C GLU A 45 8.73 9.21 -14.70
N SER A 46 8.14 10.39 -14.47
CA SER A 46 7.61 10.77 -13.16
C SER A 46 6.47 9.83 -12.74
N HIS A 47 5.57 9.48 -13.66
CA HIS A 47 4.54 8.46 -13.41
C HIS A 47 5.16 7.11 -13.06
N ALA A 48 6.09 6.63 -13.89
CA ALA A 48 6.76 5.34 -13.71
C ALA A 48 7.52 5.26 -12.38
N LEU A 49 8.22 6.32 -12.00
CA LEU A 49 8.90 6.43 -10.71
C LEU A 49 7.91 6.30 -9.55
N ASN A 50 6.78 7.01 -9.59
CA ASN A 50 5.77 6.93 -8.55
C ASN A 50 5.18 5.51 -8.45
N VAL A 51 4.82 4.89 -9.58
CA VAL A 51 4.32 3.51 -9.63
C VAL A 51 5.35 2.52 -9.10
N LEU A 52 6.64 2.69 -9.44
CA LEU A 52 7.72 1.87 -8.92
C LEU A 52 7.81 1.99 -7.39
N CYS A 53 7.75 3.21 -6.84
CA CYS A 53 7.74 3.40 -5.38
C CYS A 53 6.56 2.69 -4.72
N VAL A 54 5.35 2.75 -5.30
CA VAL A 54 4.18 2.01 -4.77
C VAL A 54 4.43 0.51 -4.75
N ARG A 55 4.94 -0.04 -5.85
CA ARG A 55 5.25 -1.48 -5.97
C ARG A 55 6.28 -1.91 -4.93
N LEU A 56 7.32 -1.10 -4.70
CA LEU A 56 8.33 -1.39 -3.68
C LEU A 56 7.73 -1.34 -2.27
N VAL A 57 6.96 -0.29 -1.93
CA VAL A 57 6.29 -0.20 -0.62
C VAL A 57 5.30 -1.35 -0.41
N PHE A 58 4.58 -1.74 -1.45
CA PHE A 58 3.71 -2.92 -1.38
C PHE A 58 4.50 -4.18 -1.04
N CYS A 59 5.65 -4.41 -1.70
CA CYS A 59 6.47 -5.59 -1.42
C CYS A 59 7.02 -5.60 0.02
N LEU A 60 7.47 -4.45 0.50
CA LEU A 60 7.96 -4.25 1.88
C LEU A 60 6.83 -4.52 2.90
N TYR A 61 5.65 -3.95 2.68
CA TYR A 61 4.48 -4.22 3.51
C TYR A 61 4.08 -5.69 3.46
N ALA A 62 4.10 -6.29 2.27
CA ALA A 62 3.66 -7.66 2.05
C ALA A 62 4.55 -8.71 2.73
N GLU A 63 5.87 -8.50 2.82
CA GLU A 63 6.72 -9.43 3.58
C GLU A 63 6.48 -9.32 5.09
N ASP A 64 6.35 -8.11 5.63
CA ASP A 64 6.17 -7.88 7.07
C ASP A 64 4.76 -8.21 7.57
N ALA A 65 3.75 -8.00 6.73
CA ALA A 65 2.37 -8.43 6.99
C ALA A 65 2.18 -9.95 6.82
N GLY A 66 3.22 -10.67 6.38
CA GLY A 66 3.19 -12.13 6.22
C GLY A 66 2.51 -12.63 4.95
N LEU A 67 2.35 -11.79 3.93
CA LEU A 67 1.77 -12.16 2.64
C LEU A 67 2.77 -12.90 1.73
N PHE A 68 4.06 -12.52 1.76
CA PHE A 68 5.11 -13.15 0.92
C PHE A 68 5.91 -14.24 1.67
N GLY A 69 5.72 -14.33 2.98
CA GLY A 69 6.67 -14.99 3.88
C GLY A 69 7.68 -14.00 4.45
N LYS A 70 8.09 -14.24 5.69
CA LYS A 70 8.98 -13.32 6.41
C LYS A 70 10.31 -13.15 5.67
N ASP A 71 10.73 -11.90 5.52
CA ASP A 71 11.99 -11.50 4.86
C ASP A 71 12.13 -12.02 3.41
N ALA A 72 11.04 -12.40 2.75
CA ALA A 72 11.10 -12.98 1.40
C ALA A 72 11.60 -11.98 0.35
N PHE A 73 11.12 -10.74 0.42
CA PHE A 73 11.52 -9.69 -0.51
C PHE A 73 12.94 -9.20 -0.22
N LEU A 74 13.25 -8.95 1.06
CA LEU A 74 14.59 -8.66 1.54
C LEU A 74 15.60 -9.74 1.11
N GLY A 75 15.28 -11.00 1.38
CA GLY A 75 16.13 -12.15 1.07
C GLY A 75 16.37 -12.33 -0.43
N TYR A 76 15.32 -12.15 -1.24
CA TYR A 76 15.43 -12.18 -2.69
C TYR A 76 16.40 -11.11 -3.21
N LEU A 77 16.21 -9.84 -2.84
CA LEU A 77 17.03 -8.74 -3.33
C LEU A 77 18.47 -8.75 -2.79
N SER A 78 18.68 -9.28 -1.58
CA SER A 78 20.01 -9.38 -0.96
C SER A 78 21.00 -10.19 -1.81
N GLY A 79 20.51 -11.16 -2.59
CA GLY A 79 21.33 -12.06 -3.42
C GLY A 79 21.86 -11.46 -4.73
N PHE A 80 21.44 -10.25 -5.10
CA PHE A 80 21.80 -9.63 -6.38
C PHE A 80 22.77 -8.46 -6.21
N GLU A 81 23.71 -8.30 -7.13
CA GLU A 81 24.53 -7.09 -7.20
C GLU A 81 23.72 -5.89 -7.74
N ALA A 82 24.20 -4.67 -7.50
CA ALA A 82 23.50 -3.45 -7.90
C ALA A 82 23.10 -3.44 -9.39
N GLY A 83 24.01 -3.85 -10.28
CA GLY A 83 23.74 -3.94 -11.73
C GLY A 83 22.72 -5.02 -12.13
N GLN A 84 22.30 -5.89 -11.21
CA GLN A 84 21.33 -6.96 -11.43
C GLN A 84 19.96 -6.65 -10.79
N MET A 85 19.87 -5.62 -9.95
CA MET A 85 18.63 -5.26 -9.23
C MET A 85 17.47 -4.98 -10.19
N ARG A 86 17.75 -4.28 -11.31
CA ARG A 86 16.73 -3.99 -12.33
C ARG A 86 16.11 -5.26 -12.88
N SER A 87 16.93 -6.22 -13.31
CA SER A 87 16.42 -7.51 -13.81
C SER A 87 15.68 -8.29 -12.73
N ALA A 88 16.22 -8.33 -11.50
CA ALA A 88 15.60 -9.03 -10.40
C ALA A 88 14.20 -8.49 -10.07
N LEU A 89 14.02 -7.17 -10.07
CA LEU A 89 12.72 -6.53 -9.85
C LEU A 89 11.74 -6.78 -11.01
N LEU A 90 12.21 -6.73 -12.26
CA LEU A 90 11.39 -7.06 -13.42
C LEU A 90 10.85 -8.50 -13.34
N ASP A 91 11.72 -9.45 -13.00
CA ASP A 91 11.35 -10.86 -12.85
C ASP A 91 10.34 -11.04 -11.71
N LEU A 92 10.58 -10.40 -10.56
CA LEU A 92 9.66 -10.45 -9.42
C LEU A 92 8.29 -9.87 -9.76
N PHE A 93 8.23 -8.67 -10.37
CA PHE A 93 6.96 -8.02 -10.69
C PHE A 93 6.16 -8.83 -11.70
N LYS A 94 6.83 -9.46 -12.66
CA LYS A 94 6.18 -10.40 -13.58
C LYS A 94 5.59 -11.60 -12.83
N VAL A 95 6.30 -12.17 -11.85
CA VAL A 95 5.80 -13.29 -11.03
C VAL A 95 4.58 -12.88 -10.20
N LEU A 96 4.61 -11.66 -9.64
CA LEU A 96 3.48 -11.11 -8.88
C LEU A 96 2.25 -10.86 -9.77
N ASP A 97 2.44 -10.58 -11.07
CA ASP A 97 1.37 -10.42 -12.07
C ASP A 97 0.96 -11.74 -12.75
N THR A 98 1.63 -12.86 -12.48
CA THR A 98 1.36 -14.15 -13.15
C THR A 98 0.67 -15.14 -12.20
N PRO A 99 -0.56 -15.62 -12.51
CA PRO A 99 -1.23 -16.69 -11.76
C PRO A 99 -0.33 -17.92 -11.61
N VAL A 100 -0.38 -18.60 -10.46
CA VAL A 100 0.57 -19.67 -10.09
C VAL A 100 0.62 -20.79 -11.14
N GLU A 101 -0.54 -21.18 -11.65
CA GLU A 101 -0.74 -22.20 -12.69
C GLU A 101 -0.20 -21.81 -14.07
N ALA A 102 0.02 -20.52 -14.32
CA ALA A 102 0.52 -19.97 -15.57
C ALA A 102 2.02 -19.64 -15.53
N ARG A 103 2.69 -19.85 -14.39
CA ARG A 103 4.12 -19.57 -14.22
C ARG A 103 5.00 -20.56 -14.97
N ASP A 104 6.20 -20.11 -15.32
CA ASP A 104 7.24 -20.96 -15.89
C ASP A 104 7.58 -22.10 -14.89
N PRO A 105 7.48 -23.39 -15.29
CA PRO A 105 7.82 -24.52 -14.42
C PRO A 105 9.29 -24.53 -13.98
N TYR A 106 10.18 -23.85 -14.72
CA TYR A 106 11.61 -23.75 -14.44
C TYR A 106 12.00 -22.51 -13.62
N LEU A 107 11.01 -21.71 -13.19
CA LEU A 107 11.23 -20.59 -12.26
C LEU A 107 11.96 -21.06 -11.00
N SER A 108 12.85 -20.22 -10.46
CA SER A 108 13.59 -20.54 -9.25
C SER A 108 12.64 -20.75 -8.06
N ASP A 109 13.03 -21.60 -7.10
CA ASP A 109 12.21 -21.88 -5.92
C ASP A 109 11.95 -20.61 -5.10
N THR A 110 12.92 -19.69 -5.05
CA THR A 110 12.76 -18.37 -4.42
C THR A 110 11.64 -17.55 -5.05
N LEU A 111 11.58 -17.48 -6.39
CA LEU A 111 10.53 -16.73 -7.08
C LEU A 111 9.17 -17.46 -7.02
N LYS A 112 9.16 -18.79 -7.06
CA LYS A 112 7.93 -19.59 -6.89
C LYS A 112 7.23 -19.35 -5.55
N ALA A 113 7.97 -18.98 -4.52
CA ALA A 113 7.44 -18.71 -3.18
C ALA A 113 6.56 -17.45 -3.09
N PHE A 114 6.72 -16.49 -4.01
CA PHE A 114 5.89 -15.28 -4.00
C PHE A 114 4.46 -15.58 -4.48
N PRO A 115 3.41 -15.05 -3.83
CA PRO A 115 2.03 -15.28 -4.24
C PRO A 115 1.69 -14.54 -5.54
N TYR A 116 0.50 -14.79 -6.07
CA TYR A 116 -0.07 -13.97 -7.13
C TYR A 116 -0.74 -12.73 -6.50
N ALA A 117 -0.30 -11.54 -6.88
CA ALA A 117 -0.83 -10.26 -6.43
C ALA A 117 -1.71 -9.65 -7.53
N ASN A 118 -3.00 -10.00 -7.52
CA ASN A 118 -3.98 -9.47 -8.46
C ASN A 118 -4.36 -8.02 -8.13
N GLY A 119 -5.04 -7.34 -9.04
CA GLY A 119 -5.63 -6.03 -8.83
C GLY A 119 -4.87 -4.90 -9.54
N GLY A 120 -4.24 -5.19 -10.69
CA GLY A 120 -3.68 -4.16 -11.59
C GLY A 120 -2.38 -3.48 -11.15
N LEU A 121 -1.95 -3.59 -9.88
CA LEU A 121 -0.73 -2.92 -9.41
C LEU A 121 0.53 -3.40 -10.14
N PHE A 122 0.62 -4.70 -10.42
CA PHE A 122 1.75 -5.30 -11.14
C PHE A 122 1.48 -5.52 -12.62
N ALA A 123 0.33 -5.07 -13.15
CA ALA A 123 0.02 -5.18 -14.56
C ALA A 123 0.77 -4.12 -15.40
N GLY A 124 0.94 -4.41 -16.69
CA GLY A 124 1.49 -3.46 -17.67
C GLY A 124 3.01 -3.45 -17.77
N GLU A 125 3.55 -2.43 -18.42
CA GLU A 125 5.00 -2.29 -18.61
C GLU A 125 5.70 -1.73 -17.37
N PHE A 126 6.92 -2.22 -17.14
CA PHE A 126 7.77 -1.83 -16.03
C PHE A 126 8.92 -0.94 -16.52
N GLN A 127 8.79 0.36 -16.29
CA GLN A 127 9.93 1.27 -16.40
C GLN A 127 10.67 1.30 -15.05
N ILE A 128 11.83 0.63 -15.00
CA ILE A 128 12.69 0.56 -13.83
C ILE A 128 14.10 0.97 -14.27
N PRO A 129 14.71 1.98 -13.63
CA PRO A 129 16.04 2.44 -14.01
C PRO A 129 17.11 1.47 -13.47
N GLN A 130 18.37 1.70 -13.82
CA GLN A 130 19.47 0.94 -13.23
C GLN A 130 19.72 1.34 -11.78
N PHE A 131 20.23 0.41 -10.98
CA PHE A 131 20.54 0.66 -9.58
C PHE A 131 22.03 0.89 -9.38
N THR A 132 22.36 1.86 -8.53
CA THR A 132 23.72 2.02 -7.99
C THR A 132 23.88 1.20 -6.70
N ALA A 133 25.13 1.05 -6.24
CA ALA A 133 25.41 0.37 -4.98
C ALA A 133 24.76 1.09 -3.79
N GLU A 134 24.74 2.42 -3.81
CA GLU A 134 24.11 3.26 -2.80
C GLU A 134 22.59 3.05 -2.79
N LEU A 135 21.97 3.00 -3.97
CA LEU A 135 20.52 2.77 -4.09
C LEU A 135 20.12 1.35 -3.65
N LYS A 136 20.91 0.33 -4.00
CA LYS A 136 20.72 -1.02 -3.46
C LYS A 136 20.80 -1.01 -1.93
N THR A 137 21.83 -0.38 -1.38
CA THR A 137 22.03 -0.29 0.08
C THR A 137 20.87 0.41 0.76
N LEU A 138 20.37 1.50 0.17
CA LEU A 138 19.19 2.20 0.67
C LEU A 138 17.97 1.27 0.70
N LEU A 139 17.63 0.62 -0.42
CA LEU A 139 16.46 -0.26 -0.51
C LEU A 139 16.58 -1.49 0.41
N VAL A 140 17.70 -2.21 0.35
CA VAL A 140 17.83 -3.52 1.01
C VAL A 140 18.15 -3.36 2.49
N GLU A 141 19.14 -2.54 2.83
CA GLU A 141 19.63 -2.46 4.21
C GLU A 141 18.82 -1.46 5.02
N ARG A 142 18.63 -0.23 4.52
CA ARG A 142 17.97 0.82 5.31
C ARG A 142 16.44 0.74 5.26
N THR A 143 15.88 0.38 4.11
CA THR A 143 14.42 0.39 3.90
C THR A 143 13.81 -0.97 4.25
N ALA A 144 14.30 -2.08 3.69
CA ALA A 144 13.72 -3.41 3.92
C ALA A 144 14.13 -4.05 5.26
N ARG A 145 15.42 -4.06 5.60
CA ARG A 145 15.89 -4.78 6.80
C ARG A 145 15.55 -4.09 8.12
N ASP A 146 15.68 -2.77 8.17
CA ASP A 146 15.67 -2.02 9.44
C ASP A 146 14.29 -1.46 9.83
N THR A 147 13.24 -1.71 9.03
CA THR A 147 11.89 -1.14 9.22
C THR A 147 10.83 -2.23 9.19
N ASP A 148 9.91 -2.24 10.18
CA ASP A 148 8.71 -3.09 10.18
C ASP A 148 7.55 -2.35 9.52
N TRP A 149 7.31 -2.66 8.25
CA TRP A 149 6.32 -2.01 7.39
C TRP A 149 4.89 -2.39 7.75
N SER A 150 4.66 -3.48 8.50
CA SER A 150 3.32 -3.89 8.93
C SER A 150 2.65 -2.89 9.88
N ARG A 151 3.45 -2.02 10.52
CA ARG A 151 3.02 -0.99 11.49
C ARG A 151 2.78 0.37 10.87
N ILE A 152 3.00 0.51 9.56
CA ILE A 152 2.88 1.78 8.88
C ILE A 152 1.40 2.07 8.65
N SER A 153 0.99 3.30 8.98
CA SER A 153 -0.34 3.79 8.73
C SER A 153 -0.55 4.08 7.24
N PRO A 154 -1.70 3.71 6.64
CA PRO A 154 -2.03 4.05 5.26
C PRO A 154 -1.96 5.55 4.94
N THR A 155 -2.00 6.40 5.96
CA THR A 155 -1.90 7.86 5.83
C THR A 155 -0.53 8.30 5.31
N ILE A 156 0.51 7.48 5.48
CA ILE A 156 1.86 7.81 4.99
C ILE A 156 1.91 7.88 3.47
N PHE A 157 1.11 7.07 2.78
CA PHE A 157 1.06 7.06 1.32
C PHE A 157 0.73 8.45 0.81
N GLY A 158 -0.26 9.10 1.44
CA GLY A 158 -0.63 10.48 1.16
C GLY A 158 0.51 11.48 1.28
N GLY A 159 1.19 11.48 2.43
CA GLY A 159 2.31 12.37 2.70
C GLY A 159 3.51 12.13 1.80
N ILE A 160 3.82 10.86 1.51
CA ILE A 160 4.88 10.47 0.58
C ILE A 160 4.56 11.00 -0.82
N PHE A 161 3.41 10.66 -1.40
CA PHE A 161 3.06 11.09 -2.75
C PHE A 161 3.01 12.61 -2.88
N GLU A 162 2.49 13.30 -1.86
CA GLU A 162 2.48 14.77 -1.89
C GLU A 162 3.90 15.34 -1.85
N SER A 163 4.80 14.76 -1.04
CA SER A 163 6.19 15.21 -0.90
C SER A 163 7.07 14.91 -2.14
N THR A 164 6.79 13.84 -2.87
CA THR A 164 7.59 13.40 -4.02
C THR A 164 7.23 14.12 -5.33
N LEU A 165 6.09 14.80 -5.38
CA LEU A 165 5.70 15.64 -6.51
C LEU A 165 6.49 16.96 -6.52
N ASN A 166 6.93 17.41 -7.69
CA ASN A 166 7.46 18.77 -7.86
C ASN A 166 6.40 19.82 -7.43
N PRO A 167 6.78 20.88 -6.69
CA PRO A 167 5.87 21.97 -6.27
C PRO A 167 5.01 22.60 -7.36
N GLU A 168 5.50 22.73 -8.59
CA GLU A 168 4.76 23.27 -9.72
C GLU A 168 3.69 22.29 -10.22
N THR A 169 4.02 21.00 -10.31
CA THR A 169 3.09 19.91 -10.64
C THR A 169 2.01 19.76 -9.57
N ARG A 170 2.39 19.87 -8.30
CA ARG A 170 1.47 19.82 -7.15
C ARG A 170 0.44 20.97 -7.20
N ARG A 171 0.90 22.20 -7.42
CA ARG A 171 0.04 23.40 -7.47
C ARG A 171 -0.86 23.44 -8.70
N SER A 172 -0.36 23.06 -9.87
CA SER A 172 -1.15 23.08 -11.11
C SER A 172 -2.18 21.95 -11.17
N GLY A 173 -1.91 20.81 -10.53
CA GLY A 173 -2.83 19.66 -10.46
C GLY A 173 -3.80 19.67 -9.28
N GLY A 174 -3.61 20.53 -8.27
CA GLY A 174 -4.39 20.53 -7.03
C GLY A 174 -4.18 19.28 -6.19
N MET A 175 -3.00 18.66 -6.29
CA MET A 175 -2.71 17.33 -5.77
C MET A 175 -2.25 17.39 -4.31
N HIS A 176 -3.18 17.76 -3.44
CA HIS A 176 -2.99 17.74 -1.99
C HIS A 176 -3.63 16.49 -1.43
N TYR A 177 -2.85 15.76 -0.62
CA TYR A 177 -3.43 14.64 0.10
C TYR A 177 -4.45 15.17 1.10
N THR A 178 -5.61 14.51 1.17
CA THR A 178 -6.63 14.87 2.13
C THR A 178 -6.33 14.17 3.45
N ASP A 179 -6.01 14.95 4.48
CA ASP A 179 -5.75 14.43 5.82
C ASP A 179 -6.92 13.58 6.33
N PRO A 180 -6.67 12.46 7.03
CA PRO A 180 -7.71 11.57 7.56
C PRO A 180 -8.77 12.28 8.41
N VAL A 181 -8.38 13.31 9.18
CA VAL A 181 -9.32 14.10 9.97
C VAL A 181 -10.32 14.81 9.06
N ASN A 182 -9.86 15.31 7.91
CA ASN A 182 -10.72 15.95 6.93
C ASN A 182 -11.56 14.93 6.14
N ILE A 183 -11.05 13.72 5.90
CA ILE A 183 -11.86 12.62 5.36
C ILE A 183 -13.01 12.31 6.32
N HIS A 184 -12.73 12.14 7.61
CA HIS A 184 -13.73 11.85 8.65
C HIS A 184 -14.78 12.95 8.78
N LYS A 185 -14.41 14.23 8.68
CA LYS A 185 -15.39 15.34 8.64
C LYS A 185 -16.42 15.20 7.51
N VAL A 186 -16.12 14.47 6.44
CA VAL A 186 -17.04 14.21 5.33
C VAL A 186 -17.73 12.87 5.52
N ILE A 187 -17.00 11.77 5.69
CA ILE A 187 -17.60 10.41 5.68
C ILE A 187 -18.43 10.11 6.94
N ASP A 188 -18.06 10.67 8.10
CA ASP A 188 -18.76 10.48 9.37
C ASP A 188 -20.23 10.91 9.23
N PRO A 189 -20.54 12.19 8.93
CA PRO A 189 -21.92 12.63 8.78
C PRO A 189 -22.57 12.16 7.47
N LEU A 190 -21.81 11.80 6.44
CA LEU A 190 -22.38 11.42 5.15
C LEU A 190 -23.03 10.03 5.19
N PHE A 191 -22.43 9.07 5.89
CA PHE A 191 -22.98 7.71 6.01
C PHE A 191 -22.48 6.92 7.20
N LEU A 192 -21.27 7.18 7.73
CA LEU A 192 -20.65 6.28 8.69
C LEU A 192 -21.30 6.37 10.08
N ASP A 193 -21.76 7.55 10.50
CA ASP A 193 -22.47 7.74 11.77
C ASP A 193 -23.81 6.98 11.80
N ASP A 194 -24.58 7.02 10.70
CA ASP A 194 -25.83 6.28 10.57
C ASP A 194 -25.60 4.76 10.61
N LEU A 195 -24.56 4.26 9.94
CA LEU A 195 -24.20 2.84 9.97
C LEU A 195 -23.76 2.39 11.37
N LYS A 196 -22.98 3.21 12.08
CA LYS A 196 -22.58 2.94 13.48
C LYS A 196 -23.82 2.91 14.40
N ALA A 197 -24.72 3.88 14.26
CA ALA A 197 -25.94 3.96 15.05
C ALA A 197 -26.87 2.76 14.79
N GLU A 198 -27.01 2.31 13.54
CA GLU A 198 -27.78 1.13 13.18
C GLU A 198 -27.18 -0.15 13.80
N LEU A 199 -25.86 -0.33 13.74
CA LEU A 199 -25.18 -1.45 14.36
C LEU A 199 -25.39 -1.46 15.88
N GLU A 200 -25.18 -0.32 16.54
CA GLU A 200 -25.41 -0.17 17.98
C GLU A 200 -26.85 -0.46 18.37
N ALA A 201 -27.83 -0.03 17.56
CA ALA A 201 -29.23 -0.33 17.79
C ALA A 201 -29.50 -1.84 17.73
N ILE A 202 -28.94 -2.56 16.76
CA ILE A 202 -29.08 -4.03 16.67
C ILE A 202 -28.39 -4.73 17.85
N LEU A 203 -27.21 -4.25 18.26
CA LEU A 203 -26.45 -4.84 19.36
C LEU A 203 -27.10 -4.62 20.73
N ASN A 204 -27.73 -3.48 20.95
CA ASN A 204 -28.31 -3.10 22.24
C ASN A 204 -29.81 -3.40 22.37
N ASP A 205 -30.48 -3.86 21.30
CA ASP A 205 -31.89 -4.27 21.35
C ASP A 205 -32.04 -5.58 22.14
N THR A 206 -32.44 -5.44 23.41
CA THR A 206 -32.68 -6.55 24.35
C THR A 206 -33.99 -7.30 24.09
N THR A 207 -34.84 -6.80 23.20
CA THR A 207 -36.13 -7.44 22.87
C THR A 207 -36.00 -8.53 21.82
N LEU A 208 -34.86 -8.60 21.11
CA LEU A 208 -34.62 -9.58 20.05
C LEU A 208 -34.24 -10.94 20.62
N THR A 209 -34.85 -11.98 20.06
CA THR A 209 -34.33 -13.34 20.23
C THR A 209 -32.97 -13.49 19.53
N PRO A 210 -32.13 -14.45 19.95
CA PRO A 210 -30.82 -14.68 19.31
C PRO A 210 -30.91 -14.84 17.79
N ARG A 211 -31.92 -15.58 17.31
CA ARG A 211 -32.15 -15.80 15.88
C ARG A 211 -32.50 -14.50 15.13
N GLN A 212 -33.35 -13.66 15.71
CA GLN A 212 -33.71 -12.37 15.11
C GLN A 212 -32.51 -11.43 15.04
N LYS A 213 -31.68 -11.42 16.09
CA LYS A 213 -30.45 -10.63 16.14
C LYS A 213 -29.46 -11.06 15.07
N THR A 214 -29.21 -12.36 14.92
CA THR A 214 -28.37 -12.91 13.84
C THR A 214 -28.91 -12.50 12.47
N ASN A 215 -30.21 -12.67 12.21
CA ASN A 215 -30.80 -12.28 10.93
C ASN A 215 -30.62 -10.78 10.62
N ARG A 216 -30.79 -9.90 11.62
CA ARG A 216 -30.57 -8.45 11.45
C ARG A 216 -29.10 -8.12 11.18
N LEU A 217 -28.17 -8.78 11.87
CA LEU A 217 -26.73 -8.60 11.62
C LEU A 217 -26.32 -9.09 10.23
N THR A 218 -26.87 -10.21 9.75
CA THR A 218 -26.63 -10.68 8.38
C THR A 218 -27.18 -9.69 7.36
N ALA A 219 -28.39 -9.18 7.54
CA ALA A 219 -28.95 -8.16 6.65
C ALA A 219 -28.11 -6.86 6.66
N PHE A 220 -27.60 -6.45 7.82
CA PHE A 220 -26.69 -5.31 7.94
C PHE A 220 -25.36 -5.56 7.20
N GLN A 221 -24.79 -6.76 7.32
CA GLN A 221 -23.60 -7.17 6.57
C GLN A 221 -23.83 -7.12 5.05
N ASP A 222 -24.96 -7.64 4.57
CA ASP A 222 -25.33 -7.59 3.15
C ASP A 222 -25.49 -6.14 2.68
N LYS A 223 -26.10 -5.28 3.49
CA LYS A 223 -26.21 -3.84 3.24
C LYS A 223 -24.83 -3.21 3.07
N LEU A 224 -23.89 -3.47 3.99
CA LEU A 224 -22.51 -2.98 3.89
C LEU A 224 -21.82 -3.43 2.59
N ALA A 225 -21.93 -4.70 2.23
CA ALA A 225 -21.34 -5.26 1.00
C ALA A 225 -21.94 -4.67 -0.29
N SER A 226 -23.19 -4.22 -0.22
CA SER A 226 -23.89 -3.61 -1.35
C SER A 226 -23.57 -2.13 -1.58
N GLN A 227 -22.96 -1.44 -0.61
CA GLN A 227 -22.65 -0.01 -0.72
C GLN A 227 -21.68 0.24 -1.89
N ARG A 228 -21.87 1.39 -2.56
CA ARG A 228 -21.00 1.85 -3.65
C ARG A 228 -20.62 3.29 -3.36
N TYR A 229 -19.33 3.53 -3.23
CA TYR A 229 -18.76 4.85 -3.01
C TYR A 229 -18.11 5.30 -4.31
N LEU A 230 -18.42 6.53 -4.74
CA LEU A 230 -17.85 7.13 -5.94
C LEU A 230 -17.03 8.34 -5.54
N ASP A 231 -15.74 8.31 -5.85
CA ASP A 231 -14.86 9.47 -5.83
C ASP A 231 -14.51 9.83 -7.28
N THR A 232 -14.71 11.09 -7.65
CA THR A 232 -14.59 11.59 -9.03
C THR A 232 -13.33 12.42 -9.28
N PHE A 233 -12.43 12.57 -8.29
CA PHE A 233 -11.16 13.30 -8.52
C PHE A 233 -10.23 12.49 -9.44
N ARG A 234 -9.53 13.20 -10.35
CA ARG A 234 -8.87 12.65 -11.56
C ARG A 234 -8.04 11.38 -11.35
N THR A 235 -8.22 10.46 -12.29
CA THR A 235 -7.91 9.02 -12.31
C THR A 235 -6.48 8.62 -12.68
N ASP A 236 -5.59 9.57 -12.95
CA ASP A 236 -4.42 9.26 -13.81
C ASP A 236 -3.11 9.07 -13.04
N TRP A 237 -3.12 9.13 -11.70
CA TRP A 237 -1.86 9.20 -10.93
C TRP A 237 -1.69 8.19 -9.80
N ILE A 238 -2.71 7.36 -9.52
CA ILE A 238 -2.66 5.93 -9.12
C ILE A 238 -4.11 5.51 -8.81
N GLN A 239 -4.78 4.90 -9.79
CA GLN A 239 -5.97 4.06 -9.61
C GLN A 239 -5.63 2.70 -10.21
N THR A 240 -5.36 1.71 -9.35
CA THR A 240 -5.52 0.33 -9.78
C THR A 240 -7.01 0.02 -9.65
N TYR A 241 -7.71 -0.05 -10.78
CA TYR A 241 -9.17 -0.14 -10.87
C TYR A 241 -9.80 -1.38 -10.19
N ASP A 242 -8.98 -2.26 -9.63
CA ASP A 242 -9.38 -3.42 -8.86
C ASP A 242 -8.72 -3.41 -7.48
N CYS A 243 -9.48 -3.75 -6.43
CA CYS A 243 -8.91 -3.97 -5.11
C CYS A 243 -7.82 -5.04 -5.20
N LEU A 244 -6.62 -4.73 -4.71
CA LEU A 244 -5.53 -5.70 -4.57
C LEU A 244 -6.05 -6.94 -3.83
N LYS A 245 -5.97 -8.10 -4.49
CA LYS A 245 -6.25 -9.39 -3.88
C LYS A 245 -4.99 -10.21 -4.01
N VAL A 246 -4.36 -10.47 -2.87
CA VAL A 246 -3.28 -11.45 -2.79
C VAL A 246 -3.96 -12.82 -2.67
N ALA A 247 -3.78 -13.66 -3.67
CA ALA A 247 -4.21 -15.05 -3.61
C ALA A 247 -3.08 -15.84 -2.92
N ALA A 248 -3.35 -16.31 -1.70
CA ALA A 248 -2.49 -17.23 -0.95
C ALA A 248 -2.76 -18.68 -1.38
#